data_AF-A0A163I1U3-F1
#
_entry.id   AF-A0A163I1U3-F1
#
_cell.length_a   1.000
_cell.length_b   1.000
_cell.length_c   1.000
_cell.angle_alpha   90.00
_cell.angle_beta   90.00
_cell.angle_gamma   90.00
#
_symmetry.space_group_name_H-M   'P 1'
#
loop_
_entity.id
_entity.type
_entity.pdbx_description
1 polymer ?
#
loop_
_entity_poly.entity_id
_entity_poly.type
_entity_poly.pdbx_seq_one_letter_code
_entity_poly.pdbx_strand_id
1 'polypeptide(L)'
;MAAAAPILIAVLAWIVVWAVQGTARAIGLLPREESAGRVPPGREGRRPSAAVRAALQLAVALVAAFLVGGLVFGAHGAWVVLSTVIVAYLPRGRADAIRTGLHRLVGAAAGSVLALVPGTALSGGDTALVVGALAAVGFGILFRDVGYVAWAFGVTMALTLLERLTGAAAPLIGQRLVEIVLGVAIGLAAVAFVVPVRTTDVVRLRLVGVLGAVSDRLAATDAAAARAPEEQLRGALRELDRSAVALVEAGRALALVRRPPPHAVTWCRDAHAIAAAAIIGSTPGSPALRRAVGDARRSLRTPDELGPALRRAADLV
;
A
#
# COMPACT_ATOMS: atom_id res chain seq x y z
N MET A 1 -26.68 -25.96 6.75
CA MET A 1 -25.68 -26.08 7.84
C MET A 1 -24.27 -25.66 7.40
N ALA A 2 -23.78 -26.06 6.21
CA ALA A 2 -22.41 -25.76 5.75
C ALA A 2 -22.05 -24.27 5.55
N ALA A 3 -23.03 -23.39 5.29
CA ALA A 3 -22.78 -21.95 5.10
C ALA A 3 -22.80 -21.12 6.41
N ALA A 4 -23.27 -21.67 7.53
CA ALA A 4 -23.41 -20.92 8.77
C ALA A 4 -22.06 -20.66 9.47
N ALA A 5 -21.16 -21.65 9.44
CA ALA A 5 -19.83 -21.54 10.00
C ALA A 5 -18.98 -20.42 9.35
N PRO A 6 -18.84 -20.33 8.01
CA PRO A 6 -18.05 -19.25 7.39
C PRO A 6 -18.67 -17.86 7.62
N ILE A 7 -19.99 -17.75 7.67
CA ILE A 7 -20.67 -16.48 8.00
C ILE A 7 -20.36 -16.07 9.45
N LEU A 8 -20.44 -17.00 10.40
CA LEU A 8 -20.14 -16.73 11.81
C LEU A 8 -18.67 -16.31 12.00
N ILE A 9 -17.74 -16.97 11.30
CA ILE A 9 -16.31 -16.61 11.31
C ILE A 9 -16.11 -15.20 10.73
N ALA A 10 -16.78 -14.85 9.62
CA ALA A 10 -16.68 -13.53 9.01
C ALA A 10 -17.25 -12.42 9.94
N VAL A 11 -18.39 -12.69 10.58
CA VAL A 11 -19.01 -11.76 11.55
C VAL A 11 -18.12 -11.59 12.78
N LEU A 12 -17.58 -12.68 13.33
CA LEU A 12 -16.66 -12.64 14.47
C LEU A 12 -15.41 -11.84 14.12
N ALA A 13 -14.79 -12.11 12.96
CA ALA A 13 -13.62 -11.36 12.49
C ALA A 13 -13.92 -9.86 12.34
N TRP A 14 -15.09 -9.51 11.79
CA TRP A 14 -15.53 -8.12 11.67
C TRP A 14 -15.70 -7.44 13.04
N ILE A 15 -16.34 -8.12 14.00
CA ILE A 15 -16.53 -7.63 15.37
C ILE A 15 -15.19 -7.43 16.07
N VAL A 16 -14.27 -8.39 15.97
CA VAL A 16 -12.93 -8.28 16.58
C VAL A 16 -12.16 -7.11 15.97
N VAL A 17 -12.15 -6.98 14.64
CA VAL A 17 -11.47 -5.85 13.98
C VAL A 17 -12.10 -4.52 14.38
N TRP A 18 -13.42 -4.43 14.45
CA TRP A 18 -14.14 -3.22 14.90
C TRP A 18 -13.80 -2.88 16.35
N ALA A 19 -13.81 -3.86 17.25
CA ALA A 19 -13.47 -3.69 18.65
C ALA A 19 -12.02 -3.24 18.82
N VAL A 20 -11.05 -3.92 18.18
CA VAL A 20 -9.63 -3.56 18.25
C VAL A 20 -9.39 -2.16 17.68
N GLN A 21 -10.00 -1.80 16.55
CA GLN A 21 -9.88 -0.45 16.00
C GLN A 21 -10.55 0.60 16.90
N GLY A 22 -11.71 0.29 17.49
CA GLY A 22 -12.42 1.15 18.42
C GLY A 22 -11.58 1.41 19.67
N THR A 23 -11.04 0.37 20.28
CA THR A 23 -10.16 0.45 21.44
C THR A 23 -8.86 1.19 21.09
N ALA A 24 -8.21 0.87 19.96
CA ALA A 24 -6.99 1.54 19.52
C ALA A 24 -7.19 3.04 19.23
N ARG A 25 -8.37 3.45 18.75
CA ARG A 25 -8.78 4.87 18.62
C ARG A 25 -9.03 5.51 19.98
N ALA A 26 -9.70 4.80 20.90
CA ALA A 26 -10.02 5.30 22.23
C ALA A 26 -8.77 5.56 23.08
N ILE A 27 -7.75 4.71 22.95
CA ILE A 27 -6.46 4.84 23.66
C ILE A 27 -5.43 5.69 22.90
N GLY A 28 -5.80 6.27 21.76
CA GLY A 28 -4.94 7.19 20.99
C GLY A 28 -3.71 6.55 20.34
N LEU A 29 -3.65 5.22 20.23
CA LEU A 29 -2.53 4.50 19.59
C LEU A 29 -2.55 4.59 18.07
N LEU A 30 -3.73 4.77 17.48
CA LEU A 30 -3.84 5.11 16.08
C LEU A 30 -3.64 6.62 15.93
N PRO A 31 -2.80 7.08 14.98
CA PRO A 31 -2.78 8.48 14.60
C PRO A 31 -4.24 8.90 14.39
N ARG A 32 -4.70 9.94 15.10
CA ARG A 32 -5.94 10.62 14.70
C ARG A 32 -5.78 10.84 13.19
N GLU A 33 -6.79 10.47 12.40
CA GLU A 33 -6.90 11.03 11.07
C GLU A 33 -6.95 12.54 11.29
N GLU A 34 -5.78 13.17 11.26
CA GLU A 34 -5.63 14.60 11.17
C GLU A 34 -6.49 14.92 9.97
N SER A 35 -7.62 15.57 10.23
CA SER A 35 -8.60 15.90 9.22
C SER A 35 -7.83 16.64 8.15
N ALA A 36 -7.44 15.92 7.09
CA ALA A 36 -6.82 16.50 5.93
C ALA A 36 -7.78 17.61 5.54
N GLY A 37 -7.33 18.86 5.71
CA GLY A 37 -8.19 20.00 5.99
C GLY A 37 -9.50 19.91 5.24
N ARG A 38 -10.63 19.94 5.97
CA ARG A 38 -11.99 19.84 5.44
C ARG A 38 -12.09 20.69 4.18
N VAL A 39 -11.92 20.06 3.02
CA VAL A 39 -12.15 20.71 1.73
C VAL A 39 -13.63 21.07 1.78
N PRO A 40 -14.01 22.35 1.61
CA PRO A 40 -15.41 22.74 1.63
C PRO A 40 -16.17 21.82 0.68
N PRO A 41 -17.42 21.40 0.98
CA PRO A 41 -18.16 20.45 0.18
C PRO A 41 -18.43 21.05 -1.20
N GLY A 42 -17.45 20.95 -2.10
CA GLY A 42 -17.64 21.03 -3.52
C GLY A 42 -18.45 19.81 -3.86
N ARG A 43 -19.59 20.02 -4.52
CA ARG A 43 -20.48 18.96 -5.02
C ARG A 43 -19.71 18.02 -5.93
N GLU A 44 -19.03 17.02 -5.35
CA GLU A 44 -18.45 15.91 -6.09
C GLU A 44 -19.59 14.97 -6.45
N GLY A 45 -19.99 14.97 -7.72
CA GLY A 45 -21.04 14.09 -8.21
C GLY A 45 -20.69 12.63 -7.91
N ARG A 46 -21.58 11.95 -7.18
CA ARG A 46 -21.93 10.50 -7.11
C ARG A 46 -20.83 9.42 -7.34
N ARG A 47 -19.55 9.76 -7.30
CA ARG A 47 -18.44 8.82 -7.48
C ARG A 47 -18.00 8.32 -6.10
N PRO A 48 -18.00 7.01 -5.85
CA PRO A 48 -17.59 6.45 -4.56
C PRO A 48 -16.17 6.88 -4.21
N SER A 49 -15.90 7.22 -2.95
CA SER A 49 -14.56 7.63 -2.49
C SER A 49 -13.50 6.55 -2.75
N ALA A 50 -12.21 6.93 -2.78
CA ALA A 50 -11.12 5.98 -3.01
C ALA A 50 -11.14 4.80 -2.01
N ALA A 51 -11.53 5.06 -0.76
CA ALA A 51 -11.69 4.05 0.27
C ALA A 51 -12.85 3.07 -0.04
N VAL A 52 -14.00 3.58 -0.50
CA VAL A 52 -15.14 2.73 -0.90
C VAL A 52 -14.80 1.85 -2.09
N ARG A 53 -14.04 2.38 -3.06
CA ARG A 53 -13.54 1.60 -4.21
C ARG A 53 -12.59 0.49 -3.77
N ALA A 54 -11.64 0.79 -2.89
CA ALA A 54 -10.71 -0.20 -2.35
C ALA A 54 -11.42 -1.28 -1.53
N ALA A 55 -12.43 -0.92 -0.72
CA ALA A 55 -13.25 -1.86 0.02
C ALA A 55 -14.05 -2.78 -0.91
N LEU A 56 -14.67 -2.24 -1.95
CA LEU A 56 -15.39 -3.03 -2.95
C LEU A 56 -14.46 -3.97 -3.71
N GLN A 57 -13.29 -3.48 -4.10
CA GLN A 57 -12.25 -4.27 -4.78
C GLN A 57 -11.80 -5.44 -3.91
N LEU A 58 -11.52 -5.19 -2.62
CA LEU A 58 -11.14 -6.24 -1.67
C LEU A 58 -12.28 -7.25 -1.47
N ALA A 59 -13.52 -6.78 -1.34
CA ALA A 59 -14.68 -7.64 -1.17
C ALA A 59 -14.87 -8.57 -2.36
N VAL A 60 -14.82 -8.05 -3.59
CA VAL A 60 -14.92 -8.85 -4.82
C VAL A 60 -13.76 -9.83 -4.92
N ALA A 61 -12.53 -9.40 -4.63
CA ALA A 61 -11.36 -10.27 -4.64
C ALA A 61 -11.50 -11.43 -3.66
N LEU A 62 -11.95 -11.13 -2.43
CA LEU A 62 -12.17 -12.12 -1.39
C LEU A 62 -13.26 -13.13 -1.75
N VAL A 63 -14.40 -12.66 -2.25
CA VAL A 63 -15.49 -13.54 -2.70
C VAL A 63 -14.98 -14.48 -3.80
N ALA A 64 -14.29 -13.96 -4.80
CA ALA A 64 -13.68 -14.77 -5.85
C ALA A 64 -12.66 -15.79 -5.30
N ALA A 65 -11.80 -15.37 -4.37
CA ALA A 65 -10.80 -16.25 -3.76
C ALA A 65 -11.41 -17.36 -2.92
N PHE A 66 -12.47 -17.08 -2.15
CA PHE A 66 -13.18 -18.10 -1.38
C PHE A 66 -13.92 -19.09 -2.29
N LEU A 67 -14.57 -18.60 -3.36
CA LEU A 67 -15.24 -19.46 -4.34
C LEU A 67 -14.24 -20.36 -5.07
N VAL A 68 -13.18 -19.78 -5.64
CA VAL A 68 -12.16 -20.54 -6.36
C VAL A 68 -11.39 -21.47 -5.41
N GLY A 69 -10.98 -20.97 -4.24
CA GLY A 69 -10.27 -21.75 -3.24
C GLY A 69 -11.07 -22.95 -2.74
N GLY A 70 -12.35 -22.74 -2.43
CA GLY A 70 -13.24 -23.81 -1.97
C GLY A 70 -13.60 -24.82 -3.04
N LEU A 71 -13.85 -24.38 -4.28
CA LEU A 71 -14.24 -25.27 -5.39
C LEU A 71 -13.06 -26.09 -5.92
N VAL A 72 -11.86 -25.50 -6.00
CA VAL A 72 -10.70 -26.14 -6.63
C VAL A 72 -9.86 -26.93 -5.61
N PHE A 73 -9.73 -26.44 -4.37
CA PHE A 73 -8.81 -27.00 -3.37
C PHE A 73 -9.50 -27.49 -2.08
N GLY A 74 -10.83 -27.32 -1.96
CA GLY A 74 -11.58 -27.75 -0.78
C GLY A 74 -11.03 -27.13 0.51
N ALA A 75 -10.62 -27.99 1.45
CA ALA A 75 -10.08 -27.58 2.75
C ALA A 75 -8.69 -26.91 2.69
N HIS A 76 -7.97 -27.01 1.58
CA HIS A 76 -6.58 -26.54 1.45
C HIS A 76 -6.45 -25.14 0.83
N GLY A 77 -7.53 -24.53 0.36
CA GLY A 77 -7.50 -23.25 -0.38
C GLY A 77 -7.12 -21.99 0.42
N ALA A 78 -6.60 -22.11 1.64
CA ALA A 78 -6.29 -20.97 2.51
C ALA A 78 -5.22 -20.03 1.90
N TRP A 79 -4.26 -20.58 1.17
CA TRP A 79 -3.18 -19.80 0.55
C TRP A 79 -3.66 -18.94 -0.62
N VAL A 80 -4.73 -19.36 -1.32
CA VAL A 80 -5.41 -18.55 -2.35
C VAL A 80 -5.97 -17.28 -1.73
N VAL A 81 -6.72 -17.42 -0.63
CA VAL A 81 -7.36 -16.30 0.07
C VAL A 81 -6.31 -15.37 0.67
N LEU A 82 -5.31 -15.92 1.35
CA LEU A 82 -4.23 -15.15 1.96
C LEU A 82 -3.48 -14.31 0.92
N SER A 83 -3.10 -14.93 -0.20
CA SER A 83 -2.35 -14.24 -1.26
C SER A 83 -3.21 -13.21 -1.97
N THR A 84 -4.52 -13.48 -2.15
CA THR A 84 -5.47 -12.53 -2.72
C THR A 84 -5.60 -11.29 -1.85
N VAL A 85 -5.84 -11.45 -0.53
CA VAL A 85 -5.92 -10.31 0.42
C VAL A 85 -4.65 -9.49 0.39
N ILE A 86 -3.51 -10.15 0.44
CA ILE A 86 -2.21 -9.50 0.39
C ILE A 86 -2.09 -8.59 -0.84
N VAL A 87 -2.47 -9.08 -2.02
CA VAL A 87 -2.35 -8.32 -3.28
C VAL A 87 -3.47 -7.30 -3.46
N ALA A 88 -4.65 -7.52 -2.88
CA ALA A 88 -5.79 -6.63 -3.04
C ALA A 88 -5.85 -5.51 -1.98
N TYR A 89 -5.36 -5.74 -0.76
CA TYR A 89 -5.50 -4.84 0.38
C TYR A 89 -4.28 -3.96 0.64
N LEU A 90 -3.08 -4.53 0.61
CA LEU A 90 -1.84 -3.81 0.93
C LEU A 90 -1.48 -2.72 -0.08
N PRO A 91 -1.68 -2.92 -1.41
CA PRO A 91 -1.14 -1.99 -2.39
C PRO A 91 -1.97 -0.73 -2.57
N ARG A 92 -1.30 0.41 -2.73
CA ARG A 92 -1.95 1.73 -2.92
C ARG A 92 -2.27 2.05 -4.38
N GLY A 93 -2.25 1.04 -5.25
CA GLY A 93 -2.55 1.15 -6.69
C GLY A 93 -2.06 -0.06 -7.48
N ARG A 94 -2.35 -0.08 -8.79
CA ARG A 94 -2.04 -1.22 -9.68
C ARG A 94 -0.55 -1.59 -9.72
N ALA A 95 0.34 -0.61 -9.88
CA ALA A 95 1.78 -0.86 -9.96
C ALA A 95 2.34 -1.46 -8.66
N ASP A 96 1.87 -0.95 -7.52
CA ASP A 96 2.24 -1.48 -6.21
C ASP A 96 1.69 -2.90 -6.04
N ALA A 97 0.50 -3.20 -6.57
CA ALA A 97 -0.10 -4.54 -6.49
C ALA A 97 0.68 -5.58 -7.28
N ILE A 98 1.13 -5.24 -8.49
CA ILE A 98 1.98 -6.11 -9.31
C ILE A 98 3.28 -6.43 -8.55
N ARG A 99 3.91 -5.41 -7.97
CA ARG A 99 5.13 -5.59 -7.18
C ARG A 99 4.90 -6.45 -5.95
N THR A 100 3.86 -6.17 -5.18
CA THR A 100 3.47 -6.97 -4.00
C THR A 100 3.19 -8.41 -4.39
N GLY A 101 2.50 -8.65 -5.51
CA GLY A 101 2.26 -9.99 -6.06
C GLY A 101 3.55 -10.73 -6.40
N LEU A 102 4.45 -10.09 -7.14
CA LEU A 102 5.75 -10.67 -7.50
C LEU A 102 6.59 -11.01 -6.27
N HIS A 103 6.70 -10.06 -5.34
CA HIS A 103 7.45 -10.28 -4.11
C HIS A 103 6.82 -11.36 -3.23
N ARG A 104 5.48 -11.47 -3.20
CA ARG A 104 4.76 -12.54 -2.51
C ARG A 104 5.10 -13.89 -3.12
N LEU A 105 5.15 -14.01 -4.45
CA LEU A 105 5.54 -15.25 -5.13
C LEU A 105 6.96 -15.66 -4.77
N VAL A 106 7.93 -14.75 -4.90
CA VAL A 106 9.35 -15.02 -4.60
C VAL A 106 9.53 -15.41 -3.13
N GLY A 107 8.97 -14.60 -2.21
CA GLY A 107 9.11 -14.84 -0.78
C GLY A 107 8.43 -16.14 -0.34
N ALA A 108 7.24 -16.45 -0.87
CA ALA A 108 6.52 -17.66 -0.49
C ALA A 108 7.14 -18.93 -1.11
N ALA A 109 7.68 -18.85 -2.33
CA ALA A 109 8.43 -19.97 -2.94
C ALA A 109 9.70 -20.29 -2.14
N ALA A 110 10.53 -19.28 -1.87
CA ALA A 110 11.72 -19.44 -1.05
C ALA A 110 11.38 -19.94 0.37
N GLY A 111 10.34 -19.37 1.00
CA GLY A 111 9.89 -19.74 2.34
C GLY A 111 9.37 -21.17 2.41
N SER A 112 8.65 -21.64 1.39
CA SER A 112 8.16 -23.01 1.32
C SER A 112 9.28 -24.01 1.13
N VAL A 113 10.28 -23.70 0.29
CA VAL A 113 11.45 -24.58 0.08
C VAL A 113 12.32 -24.65 1.34
N LEU A 114 12.65 -23.51 1.94
CA LEU A 114 13.52 -23.47 3.11
C LEU A 114 12.85 -24.05 4.37
N ALA A 115 11.52 -24.03 4.48
CA ALA A 115 10.80 -24.69 5.56
C ALA A 115 10.91 -26.24 5.55
N LEU A 116 11.41 -26.84 4.47
CA LEU A 116 11.72 -28.28 4.42
C LEU A 116 13.04 -28.64 5.09
N VAL A 117 14.02 -27.73 5.07
CA VAL A 117 15.38 -27.95 5.60
C VAL A 117 15.39 -28.31 7.10
N PRO A 118 14.56 -27.69 7.95
CA PRO A 118 14.39 -28.12 9.33
C PRO A 118 14.02 -29.60 9.48
N GLY A 119 13.26 -30.17 8.54
CA GLY A 119 12.85 -31.58 8.59
C GLY A 119 13.99 -32.58 8.37
N THR A 120 15.10 -32.17 7.76
CA THR A 120 16.25 -33.05 7.49
C THR A 120 17.42 -32.81 8.46
N ALA A 121 17.51 -31.64 9.09
CA ALA A 121 18.62 -31.25 9.96
C ALA A 121 18.25 -31.11 11.44
N LEU A 122 16.98 -30.85 11.78
CA LEU A 122 16.52 -30.78 13.16
C LEU A 122 15.81 -32.09 13.49
N SER A 123 16.56 -33.03 14.06
CA SER A 123 16.05 -34.21 14.77
C SER A 123 15.28 -33.84 16.06
N GLY A 124 15.01 -32.56 16.31
CA GLY A 124 14.29 -32.04 17.46
C GLY A 124 12.78 -32.01 17.22
N GLY A 125 12.00 -32.50 18.19
CA GLY A 125 10.54 -32.49 18.16
C GLY A 125 9.90 -31.10 18.17
N ASP A 126 8.65 -31.02 18.63
CA ASP A 126 7.78 -29.83 18.61
C ASP A 126 8.47 -28.51 19.02
N THR A 127 9.39 -28.55 19.99
CA THR A 127 10.15 -27.37 20.43
C THR A 127 11.00 -26.74 19.33
N ALA A 128 11.65 -27.54 18.48
CA ALA A 128 12.49 -27.01 17.39
C ALA A 128 11.65 -26.33 16.31
N LEU A 129 10.44 -26.85 16.03
CA LEU A 129 9.49 -26.23 15.12
C LEU A 129 8.97 -24.90 15.66
N VAL A 130 8.64 -24.84 16.96
CA VAL A 130 8.20 -23.60 17.62
C VAL A 130 9.30 -22.54 17.59
N VAL A 131 10.53 -22.90 17.97
CA VAL A 131 11.67 -21.97 17.94
C VAL A 131 11.95 -21.49 16.51
N GLY A 132 11.91 -22.38 15.52
CA GLY A 132 12.06 -22.03 14.12
C GLY A 132 10.95 -21.09 13.60
N ALA A 133 9.70 -21.32 14.01
CA ALA A 133 8.58 -20.46 13.64
C ALA A 133 8.71 -19.06 14.27
N LEU A 134 9.07 -18.97 15.55
CA LEU A 134 9.32 -17.71 16.24
C LEU A 134 10.50 -16.95 15.61
N ALA A 135 11.59 -17.66 15.27
CA ALA A 135 12.73 -17.07 14.58
C ALA A 135 12.34 -16.54 13.19
N ALA A 136 11.51 -17.27 12.43
CA ALA A 136 11.01 -16.84 11.13
C ALA A 136 10.10 -15.60 11.23
N VAL A 137 9.24 -15.53 12.24
CA VAL A 137 8.43 -14.33 12.53
C VAL A 137 9.33 -13.16 12.92
N GLY A 138 10.28 -13.39 13.82
CA GLY A 138 11.27 -12.38 14.23
C GLY A 138 12.04 -11.82 13.03
N PHE A 139 12.54 -12.70 12.16
CA PHE A 139 13.17 -12.32 10.90
C PHE A 139 12.22 -11.50 10.02
N GLY A 140 10.98 -11.96 9.82
CA GLY A 140 10.00 -11.23 9.01
C GLY A 140 9.70 -9.83 9.54
N ILE A 141 9.66 -9.65 10.87
CA ILE A 141 9.46 -8.35 11.51
C ILE A 141 10.71 -7.46 11.36
N LEU A 142 11.90 -7.99 11.67
CA LEU A 142 13.16 -7.26 11.59
C LEU A 142 13.46 -6.75 10.17
N PHE A 143 13.16 -7.57 9.16
CA PHE A 143 13.43 -7.22 7.75
C PHE A 143 12.22 -6.63 7.02
N ARG A 144 11.14 -6.29 7.74
CA ARG A 144 9.92 -5.71 7.15
C ARG A 144 10.20 -4.44 6.38
N ASP A 145 11.08 -3.59 6.91
CA ASP A 145 11.42 -2.30 6.30
C ASP A 145 12.51 -2.42 5.22
N VAL A 146 13.24 -3.54 5.19
CA VAL A 146 14.29 -3.83 4.19
C VAL A 146 13.69 -4.33 2.88
N GLY A 147 12.58 -5.08 2.95
CA GLY A 147 11.88 -5.49 1.74
C GLY A 147 10.72 -6.44 1.99
N TYR A 148 9.64 -6.24 1.25
CA TYR A 148 8.43 -7.06 1.34
C TYR A 148 8.68 -8.56 1.02
N VAL A 149 9.72 -8.88 0.24
CA VAL A 149 10.14 -10.28 -0.01
C VAL A 149 10.58 -10.96 1.28
N ALA A 150 11.40 -10.30 2.11
CA ALA A 150 11.91 -10.86 3.36
C ALA A 150 10.79 -11.08 4.39
N TRP A 151 9.85 -10.12 4.47
CA TRP A 151 8.64 -10.28 5.27
C TRP A 151 7.78 -11.46 4.79
N ALA A 152 7.49 -11.52 3.49
CA ALA A 152 6.69 -12.60 2.90
C ALA A 152 7.35 -13.98 3.08
N PHE A 153 8.68 -14.03 3.00
CA PHE A 153 9.49 -15.21 3.30
C PHE A 153 9.32 -15.67 4.75
N GLY A 154 9.60 -14.78 5.72
CA GLY A 154 9.53 -15.11 7.15
C GLY A 154 8.14 -15.57 7.57
N VAL A 155 7.09 -14.86 7.13
CA VAL A 155 5.70 -15.25 7.41
C VAL A 155 5.35 -16.60 6.80
N THR A 156 5.75 -16.87 5.56
CA THR A 156 5.45 -18.15 4.90
C THR A 156 6.17 -19.32 5.57
N MET A 157 7.43 -19.12 5.94
CA MET A 157 8.22 -20.11 6.67
C MET A 157 7.60 -20.39 8.05
N ALA A 158 7.22 -19.35 8.80
CA ALA A 158 6.54 -19.50 10.09
C ALA A 158 5.22 -20.29 9.99
N LEU A 159 4.37 -19.92 9.02
CA LEU A 159 3.10 -20.63 8.78
C LEU A 159 3.32 -22.09 8.40
N THR A 160 4.33 -22.37 7.58
CA THR A 160 4.66 -23.75 7.18
C THR A 160 5.12 -24.59 8.37
N LEU A 161 5.94 -24.01 9.25
CA LEU A 161 6.40 -24.70 10.46
C LEU A 161 5.25 -24.94 11.44
N LEU A 162 4.30 -24.00 11.53
CA LEU A 162 3.10 -24.14 12.34
C LEU A 162 2.15 -25.24 11.80
N GLU A 163 1.94 -25.30 10.48
CA GLU A 163 1.18 -26.37 9.84
C GLU A 163 1.75 -27.75 10.21
N ARG A 164 3.09 -27.89 10.16
CA ARG A 164 3.79 -29.12 10.57
C ARG A 164 3.59 -29.45 12.04
N LEU A 165 3.64 -28.45 12.93
CA LEU A 165 3.42 -28.63 14.37
C LEU A 165 2.01 -29.14 14.67
N THR A 166 1.01 -28.63 13.95
CA THR A 166 -0.40 -29.04 14.13
C THR A 166 -0.73 -30.40 13.51
N GLY A 167 0.21 -31.05 12.82
CA GLY A 167 -0.02 -32.29 12.10
C GLY A 167 -0.99 -32.13 10.91
N ALA A 168 -1.25 -30.90 10.47
CA ALA A 168 -2.08 -30.64 9.31
C ALA A 168 -1.41 -31.26 8.08
N ALA A 169 -2.20 -31.89 7.21
CA ALA A 169 -1.71 -32.40 5.94
C ALA A 169 -1.16 -31.22 5.12
N ALA A 170 0.17 -31.05 5.16
CA ALA A 170 0.83 -30.00 4.43
C ALA A 170 0.63 -30.30 2.93
N PRO A 171 0.01 -29.39 2.17
CA PRO A 171 -0.14 -29.60 0.74
C PRO A 171 1.26 -29.76 0.11
N LEU A 172 1.35 -30.56 -0.96
CA LEU A 172 2.58 -30.63 -1.73
C LEU A 172 3.01 -29.20 -2.09
N ILE A 173 4.32 -28.91 -2.02
CA ILE A 173 4.85 -27.57 -2.29
C ILE A 173 4.36 -27.03 -3.62
N GLY A 174 4.23 -27.90 -4.62
CA GLY A 174 3.66 -27.58 -5.92
C GLY A 174 2.22 -27.07 -5.83
N GLN A 175 1.36 -27.72 -5.05
CA GLN A 175 -0.02 -27.27 -4.83
C GLN A 175 -0.05 -25.90 -4.15
N ARG A 176 0.78 -25.69 -3.12
CA ARG A 176 0.86 -24.39 -2.44
C ARG A 176 1.28 -23.28 -3.39
N LEU A 177 2.27 -23.53 -4.26
CA LEU A 177 2.70 -22.57 -5.27
C LEU A 177 1.56 -22.24 -6.25
N VAL A 178 0.80 -23.24 -6.70
CA VAL A 178 -0.38 -23.04 -7.55
C VAL A 178 -1.44 -22.18 -6.82
N GLU A 179 -1.73 -22.47 -5.55
CA GLU A 179 -2.67 -21.69 -4.75
C GLU A 179 -2.24 -20.23 -4.60
N ILE A 180 -0.95 -19.98 -4.36
CA ILE A 180 -0.39 -18.62 -4.26
C ILE A 180 -0.47 -17.91 -5.60
N VAL A 181 -0.07 -18.55 -6.70
CA VAL A 181 -0.16 -17.99 -8.06
C VAL A 181 -1.60 -17.62 -8.38
N LEU A 182 -2.55 -18.50 -8.09
CA LEU A 182 -3.96 -18.25 -8.33
C LEU A 182 -4.49 -17.10 -7.46
N GLY A 183 -4.13 -17.05 -6.19
CA GLY A 183 -4.51 -15.95 -5.31
C GLY A 183 -3.92 -14.60 -5.75
N VAL A 184 -2.66 -14.58 -6.20
CA VAL A 184 -2.04 -13.39 -6.79
C VAL A 184 -2.79 -12.98 -8.06
N ALA A 185 -3.13 -13.93 -8.93
CA ALA A 185 -3.88 -13.64 -10.16
C ALA A 185 -5.27 -13.05 -9.87
N ILE A 186 -6.02 -13.62 -8.93
CA ILE A 186 -7.34 -13.11 -8.51
C ILE A 186 -7.20 -11.71 -7.91
N GLY A 187 -6.21 -11.50 -7.03
CA GLY A 187 -5.94 -10.18 -6.45
C GLY A 187 -5.60 -9.13 -7.51
N LEU A 188 -4.70 -9.45 -8.44
CA LEU A 188 -4.33 -8.57 -9.54
C LEU A 188 -5.51 -8.30 -10.48
N ALA A 189 -6.32 -9.30 -10.79
CA ALA A 189 -7.51 -9.15 -11.60
C ALA A 189 -8.50 -8.20 -10.93
N ALA A 190 -8.72 -8.33 -9.62
CA ALA A 190 -9.57 -7.39 -8.89
C ALA A 190 -9.00 -5.95 -8.95
N VAL A 191 -7.71 -5.77 -8.72
CA VAL A 191 -7.03 -4.45 -8.81
C VAL A 191 -7.08 -3.87 -10.22
N ALA A 192 -7.04 -4.72 -11.25
CA ALA A 192 -7.08 -4.32 -12.64
C ALA A 192 -8.50 -3.98 -13.11
N PHE A 193 -9.50 -4.77 -12.75
CA PHE A 193 -10.83 -4.72 -13.37
C PHE A 193 -11.93 -4.14 -12.46
N VAL A 194 -11.79 -4.20 -11.13
CA VAL A 194 -12.82 -3.72 -10.18
C VAL A 194 -12.51 -2.27 -9.80
N VAL A 195 -13.20 -1.34 -10.46
CA VAL A 195 -13.12 0.12 -10.25
C VAL A 195 -11.67 0.63 -10.10
N PRO A 196 -10.90 0.61 -11.20
CA PRO A 196 -9.46 0.72 -11.10
C PRO A 196 -8.97 2.03 -10.51
N VAL A 197 -8.22 1.92 -9.43
CA VAL A 197 -7.49 3.04 -8.83
C VAL A 197 -6.19 3.23 -9.61
N ARG A 198 -6.15 4.21 -10.50
CA ARG A 198 -4.92 4.54 -11.24
C ARG A 198 -3.94 5.18 -10.25
N THR A 199 -2.70 4.69 -10.20
CA THR A 199 -1.68 5.24 -9.29
C THR A 199 -1.45 6.74 -9.52
N THR A 200 -1.65 7.22 -10.75
CA THR A 200 -1.68 8.65 -11.11
C THR A 200 -2.73 9.45 -10.32
N ASP A 201 -3.93 8.90 -10.11
CA ASP A 201 -4.99 9.58 -9.36
C ASP A 201 -4.64 9.68 -7.87
N VAL A 202 -3.96 8.66 -7.34
CA VAL A 202 -3.47 8.65 -5.95
C VAL A 202 -2.39 9.71 -5.76
N VAL A 203 -1.40 9.77 -6.65
CA VAL A 203 -0.36 10.81 -6.63
C VAL A 203 -0.98 12.20 -6.74
N ARG A 204 -1.93 12.39 -7.66
CA ARG A 204 -2.65 13.65 -7.83
C ARG A 204 -3.42 14.06 -6.58
N LEU A 205 -4.06 13.11 -5.88
CA LEU A 205 -4.71 13.38 -4.61
C LEU A 205 -3.70 13.79 -3.52
N ARG A 206 -2.53 13.16 -3.45
CA ARG A 206 -1.47 13.52 -2.50
C ARG A 206 -0.86 14.90 -2.80
N LEU A 207 -0.78 15.28 -4.08
CA LEU A 207 -0.33 16.62 -4.49
C LEU A 207 -1.24 17.74 -3.97
N VAL A 208 -2.53 17.48 -3.71
CA VAL A 208 -3.43 18.47 -3.07
C VAL A 208 -2.88 18.89 -1.71
N GLY A 209 -2.46 17.92 -0.89
CA GLY A 209 -1.91 18.17 0.45
C GLY A 209 -0.56 18.87 0.39
N VAL A 210 0.33 18.45 -0.51
CA VAL A 210 1.65 19.07 -0.70
C VAL A 210 1.51 20.53 -1.15
N LEU A 211 0.76 20.79 -2.22
CA LEU A 211 0.60 22.16 -2.72
C LEU A 211 -0.19 23.06 -1.77
N GLY A 212 -1.11 22.48 -0.98
CA GLY A 212 -1.76 23.18 0.14
C GLY A 212 -0.74 23.66 1.17
N ALA A 213 0.06 22.74 1.71
CA ALA A 213 1.07 23.07 2.72
C ALA A 213 2.18 24.00 2.20
N VAL A 214 2.58 23.88 0.92
CA VAL A 214 3.47 24.85 0.26
C VAL A 214 2.85 26.24 0.24
N SER A 215 1.58 26.34 -0.16
CA SER A 215 0.87 27.62 -0.24
C SER A 215 0.81 28.29 1.14
N ASP A 216 0.54 27.51 2.19
CA ASP A 216 0.45 28.01 3.56
C ASP A 216 1.83 28.43 4.07
N ARG A 217 2.89 27.67 3.76
CA ARG A 217 4.28 28.02 4.09
C ARG A 217 4.73 29.31 3.41
N LEU A 218 4.35 29.52 2.16
CA LEU A 218 4.69 30.75 1.41
C LEU A 218 3.87 31.97 1.88
N ALA A 219 2.70 31.75 2.47
CA ALA A 219 1.82 32.79 3.01
C ALA A 219 2.19 33.23 4.44
N ALA A 220 2.99 32.43 5.16
CA ALA A 220 3.48 32.78 6.49
C ALA A 220 4.19 34.14 6.49
N THR A 221 3.86 34.97 7.49
CA THR A 221 4.39 36.33 7.63
C THR A 221 5.72 36.39 8.35
N ASP A 222 6.01 35.42 9.20
CA ASP A 222 7.23 35.32 9.99
C ASP A 222 7.65 33.85 10.22
N ALA A 223 8.84 33.66 10.79
CA ALA A 223 9.41 32.35 11.02
C ALA A 223 8.64 31.49 12.04
N ALA A 224 7.90 32.10 12.97
CA ALA A 224 7.10 31.37 13.95
C ALA A 224 5.83 30.81 13.28
N ALA A 225 5.15 31.65 12.48
CA ALA A 225 3.99 31.26 11.67
C ALA A 225 4.34 30.22 10.60
N ALA A 226 5.59 30.18 10.14
CA ALA A 226 6.06 29.22 9.14
C ALA A 226 6.23 27.79 9.66
N ARG A 227 6.41 27.58 10.98
CA ARG A 227 6.77 26.25 11.56
C ARG A 227 5.72 25.18 11.30
N ALA A 228 4.47 25.45 11.63
CA ALA A 228 3.39 24.47 11.48
C ALA A 228 3.13 24.08 10.00
N PRO A 229 3.04 25.02 9.04
CA PRO A 229 2.98 24.69 7.62
C PRO A 229 4.17 23.87 7.13
N GLU A 230 5.37 24.13 7.65
CA GLU A 230 6.58 23.39 7.27
C GLU A 230 6.57 21.93 7.74
N GLU A 231 6.13 21.68 8.98
CA GLU A 231 5.93 20.32 9.50
C GLU A 231 4.86 19.56 8.69
N GLN A 232 3.74 20.22 8.40
CA GLN A 232 2.68 19.66 7.57
C GLN A 232 3.18 19.35 6.16
N LEU A 233 4.00 20.23 5.58
CA LEU A 233 4.62 20.02 4.27
C LEU A 233 5.53 18.79 4.27
N ARG A 234 6.38 18.63 5.28
CA ARG A 234 7.20 17.42 5.45
C ARG A 234 6.36 16.15 5.60
N GLY A 235 5.24 16.22 6.33
CA GLY A 235 4.27 15.11 6.44
C GLY A 235 3.67 14.74 5.09
N ALA A 236 3.21 15.75 4.34
CA ALA A 236 2.60 15.57 3.02
C ALA A 236 3.59 14.99 1.99
N LEU A 237 4.86 15.44 2.00
CA LEU A 237 5.92 14.89 1.14
C LEU A 237 6.18 13.41 1.46
N ARG A 238 6.27 13.02 2.73
CA ARG A 238 6.45 11.61 3.13
C ARG A 238 5.30 10.72 2.63
N GLU A 239 4.07 11.22 2.63
CA GLU A 239 2.91 10.48 2.11
C GLU A 239 2.91 10.41 0.58
N LEU A 240 3.33 11.49 -0.10
CA LEU A 240 3.53 11.52 -1.55
C LEU A 240 4.59 10.50 -1.97
N ASP A 241 5.74 10.46 -1.29
CA ASP A 241 6.83 9.53 -1.56
C ASP A 241 6.39 8.09 -1.39
N ARG A 242 5.74 7.76 -0.27
CA ARG A 242 5.19 6.41 -0.03
C ARG A 242 4.23 5.97 -1.14
N SER A 243 3.48 6.91 -1.72
CA SER A 243 2.55 6.63 -2.83
C SER A 243 3.24 6.55 -4.19
N ALA A 244 4.43 7.17 -4.33
CA ALA A 244 5.19 7.26 -5.57
C ALA A 244 6.24 6.14 -5.73
N VAL A 245 6.65 5.44 -4.68
CA VAL A 245 7.70 4.39 -4.73
C VAL A 245 7.51 3.41 -5.90
N ALA A 246 6.34 2.77 -6.00
CA ALA A 246 6.05 1.80 -7.06
C ALA A 246 6.04 2.44 -8.46
N LEU A 247 5.72 3.74 -8.53
CA LEU A 247 5.67 4.53 -9.76
C LEU A 247 7.08 4.90 -10.25
N VAL A 248 7.99 5.21 -9.33
CA VAL A 248 9.40 5.47 -9.62
C VAL A 248 10.10 4.20 -10.07
N GLU A 249 9.87 3.06 -9.40
CA GLU A 249 10.40 1.76 -9.82
C GLU A 249 9.88 1.36 -11.22
N ALA A 250 8.58 1.54 -11.48
CA ALA A 250 8.01 1.34 -12.80
C ALA A 250 8.64 2.27 -13.86
N GLY A 251 8.91 3.53 -13.49
CA GLY A 251 9.63 4.48 -14.34
C GLY A 251 11.06 4.03 -14.68
N ARG A 252 11.80 3.48 -13.71
CA ARG A 252 13.15 2.91 -13.94
C ARG A 252 13.10 1.70 -14.86
N ALA A 253 12.14 0.80 -14.68
CA ALA A 253 11.95 -0.35 -15.56
C ALA A 253 11.60 0.09 -16.99
N LEU A 254 10.73 1.09 -17.15
CA LEU A 254 10.40 1.66 -18.45
C LEU A 254 11.59 2.33 -19.13
N ALA A 255 12.47 2.97 -18.36
CA ALA A 255 13.70 3.58 -18.88
C ALA A 255 14.65 2.53 -19.49
N LEU A 256 14.74 1.32 -18.92
CA LEU A 256 15.50 0.21 -19.51
C LEU A 256 14.97 -0.19 -20.89
N VAL A 257 13.66 -0.05 -21.11
CA VAL A 257 12.98 -0.33 -22.40
C VAL A 257 12.79 0.96 -23.23
N ARG A 258 13.52 2.04 -22.90
CA ARG A 258 13.47 3.35 -23.57
C ARG A 258 12.05 3.93 -23.73
N ARG A 259 11.16 3.64 -22.78
CA ARG A 259 9.81 4.21 -22.73
C ARG A 259 9.79 5.44 -21.83
N PRO A 260 8.98 6.46 -22.14
CA PRO A 260 8.88 7.66 -21.32
C PRO A 260 8.33 7.31 -19.94
N PRO A 261 8.82 7.97 -18.86
CA PRO A 261 8.31 7.74 -17.53
C PRO A 261 6.85 8.21 -17.44
N PRO A 262 6.02 7.59 -16.58
CA PRO A 262 4.66 8.07 -16.36
C PRO A 262 4.65 9.53 -15.88
N HIS A 263 3.69 10.34 -16.34
CA HIS A 263 3.56 11.76 -15.98
C HIS A 263 3.56 12.02 -14.46
N ALA A 264 3.03 11.10 -13.66
CA ALA A 264 3.03 11.20 -12.21
C ALA A 264 4.44 11.24 -11.60
N VAL A 265 5.44 10.59 -12.22
CA VAL A 265 6.84 10.65 -11.76
C VAL A 265 7.38 12.07 -11.90
N THR A 266 7.08 12.74 -13.02
CA THR A 266 7.49 14.14 -13.23
C THR A 266 6.77 15.07 -12.25
N TRP A 267 5.48 14.85 -11.98
CA TRP A 267 4.75 15.66 -11.00
C TRP A 267 5.35 15.56 -9.60
N CYS A 268 5.74 14.35 -9.16
CA CYS A 268 6.42 14.17 -7.88
C CYS A 268 7.75 14.94 -7.81
N ARG A 269 8.55 14.88 -8.88
CA ARG A 269 9.82 15.61 -8.96
C ARG A 269 9.61 17.12 -8.86
N ASP A 270 8.69 17.66 -9.66
CA ASP A 270 8.41 19.10 -9.70
C ASP A 270 7.85 19.58 -8.34
N ALA A 271 6.99 18.78 -7.70
CA ALA A 271 6.46 19.07 -6.36
C ALA A 271 7.54 19.10 -5.28
N HIS A 272 8.54 18.19 -5.35
CA HIS A 272 9.69 18.20 -4.45
C HIS A 272 10.55 19.46 -4.62
N ALA A 273 10.82 19.86 -5.86
CA ALA A 273 11.57 21.08 -6.15
C ALA A 273 10.88 22.32 -5.54
N ILE A 274 9.58 22.46 -5.78
CA ILE A 274 8.76 23.55 -5.24
C ILE A 274 8.76 23.53 -3.71
N ALA A 275 8.60 22.35 -3.09
CA ALA A 275 8.55 22.22 -1.64
C ALA A 275 9.90 22.57 -1.00
N ALA A 276 11.02 22.13 -1.58
CA ALA A 276 12.35 22.48 -1.13
C ALA A 276 12.57 24.00 -1.18
N ALA A 277 12.14 24.64 -2.27
CA ALA A 277 12.17 26.10 -2.42
C ALA A 277 11.39 26.82 -1.32
N ALA A 278 10.20 26.35 -1.00
CA ALA A 278 9.33 26.97 -0.01
C ALA A 278 9.89 26.84 1.41
N ILE A 279 10.63 25.76 1.71
CA ILE A 279 11.28 25.56 3.01
C ILE A 279 12.50 26.45 3.16
N ILE A 280 13.37 26.49 2.14
CA ILE A 280 14.66 27.20 2.16
C ILE A 280 14.47 28.72 1.92
N GLY A 281 13.41 29.09 1.21
CA GLY A 281 13.15 30.45 0.76
C GLY A 281 12.78 31.45 1.86
N SER A 282 12.66 32.71 1.45
CA SER A 282 12.33 33.84 2.33
C SER A 282 10.94 33.69 2.96
N THR A 283 10.75 34.36 4.09
CA THR A 283 9.44 34.50 4.75
C THR A 283 9.08 35.99 4.85
N PRO A 284 8.01 36.47 4.19
CA PRO A 284 7.10 35.71 3.33
C PRO A 284 7.74 35.26 2.01
N GLY A 285 7.12 34.25 1.38
CA GLY A 285 7.60 33.66 0.14
C GLY A 285 7.40 34.57 -1.08
N SER A 286 8.19 34.34 -2.14
CA SER A 286 8.13 35.10 -3.39
C SER A 286 6.70 35.19 -3.95
N PRO A 287 6.20 36.39 -4.30
CA PRO A 287 4.88 36.56 -4.92
C PRO A 287 4.72 35.78 -6.22
N ALA A 288 5.79 35.63 -7.01
CA ALA A 288 5.77 34.86 -8.26
C ALA A 288 5.52 33.37 -8.00
N LEU A 289 6.28 32.80 -7.05
CA LEU A 289 6.15 31.40 -6.66
C LEU A 289 4.77 31.12 -6.05
N ARG A 290 4.25 32.01 -5.21
CA ARG A 290 2.89 31.92 -4.66
C ARG A 290 1.81 31.85 -5.75
N ARG A 291 1.89 32.69 -6.78
CA ARG A 291 0.95 32.66 -7.90
C ARG A 291 1.04 31.36 -8.67
N ALA A 292 2.26 30.91 -9.00
CA ALA A 292 2.49 29.68 -9.74
C ALA A 292 2.00 28.43 -8.98
N VAL A 293 2.22 28.36 -7.66
CA VAL A 293 1.65 27.30 -6.81
C VAL A 293 0.12 27.37 -6.79
N GLY A 294 -0.46 28.57 -6.73
CA GLY A 294 -1.90 28.77 -6.85
C GLY A 294 -2.48 28.26 -8.18
N ASP A 295 -1.80 28.50 -9.29
CA ASP A 295 -2.15 27.97 -10.62
C ASP A 295 -2.05 26.45 -10.67
N ALA A 296 -0.98 25.87 -10.12
CA ALA A 296 -0.82 24.42 -10.01
C ALA A 296 -1.95 23.79 -9.19
N ARG A 297 -2.36 24.41 -8.08
CA ARG A 297 -3.51 23.97 -7.27
C ARG A 297 -4.82 23.98 -8.04
N ARG A 298 -5.07 25.02 -8.86
CA ARG A 298 -6.26 25.09 -9.73
C ARG A 298 -6.26 23.99 -10.79
N SER A 299 -5.09 23.72 -11.35
CA SER A 299 -4.87 22.70 -12.39
C SER A 299 -4.96 21.27 -11.85
N LEU A 300 -5.03 21.07 -10.53
CA LEU A 300 -5.27 19.73 -9.95
C LEU A 300 -6.60 19.13 -10.40
N ARG A 301 -7.53 19.88 -11.00
CA ARG A 301 -8.80 19.33 -11.54
C ARG A 301 -8.65 18.77 -12.96
N THR A 302 -7.63 19.20 -13.70
CA THR A 302 -7.39 18.93 -15.12
C THR A 302 -6.01 18.26 -15.29
N PRO A 303 -5.96 16.91 -15.43
CA PRO A 303 -4.69 16.17 -15.45
C PRO A 303 -3.69 16.65 -16.52
N ASP A 304 -4.18 17.07 -17.67
CA ASP A 304 -3.37 17.49 -18.80
C ASP A 304 -2.68 18.85 -18.56
N GLU A 305 -3.29 19.71 -17.73
CA GLU A 305 -2.77 21.04 -17.39
C GLU A 305 -1.88 21.01 -16.14
N LEU A 306 -2.03 19.99 -15.29
CA LEU A 306 -1.28 19.86 -14.04
C LEU A 306 0.23 19.78 -14.27
N GLY A 307 0.67 18.97 -15.24
CA GLY A 307 2.09 18.81 -15.55
C GLY A 307 2.78 20.12 -15.95
N PRO A 308 2.26 20.85 -16.96
CA PRO A 308 2.79 22.16 -17.33
C PRO A 308 2.74 23.18 -16.18
N ALA A 309 1.68 23.18 -15.36
CA ALA A 309 1.56 24.12 -14.24
C ALA A 309 2.59 23.85 -13.13
N LEU A 310 2.83 22.58 -12.79
CA LEU A 310 3.88 22.19 -11.83
C LEU A 310 5.27 22.54 -12.35
N ARG A 311 5.55 22.27 -13.63
CA ARG A 311 6.83 22.61 -14.25
C ARG A 311 7.11 24.10 -14.21
N ARG A 312 6.13 24.94 -14.58
CA ARG A 312 6.27 26.40 -14.49
C ARG A 312 6.57 26.89 -13.07
N ALA A 313 5.97 26.26 -12.05
CA ALA A 313 6.26 26.61 -10.66
C ALA A 313 7.65 26.13 -10.22
N ALA A 314 8.10 24.97 -10.70
CA ALA A 314 9.44 24.43 -10.45
C ALA A 314 10.54 25.25 -11.16
N ASP A 315 10.28 25.77 -12.36
CA ASP A 315 11.22 26.60 -13.13
C ASP A 315 11.49 27.98 -12.47
N LEU A 316 10.70 28.38 -11.46
CA LEU A 316 10.88 29.61 -10.69
C LEU A 316 11.82 29.45 -9.48
N VAL A 317 12.36 28.25 -9.27
CA VAL A 317 13.19 27.83 -8.14
C VAL A 317 14.55 27.44 -8.66
#